data_AF-A0A7V7KB59-F1
#
_entry.id   AF-A0A7V7KB59-F1
#
_cell.length_a   1.000
_cell.length_b   1.000
_cell.length_c   1.000
_cell.angle_alpha   90.00
_cell.angle_beta   90.00
_cell.angle_gamma   90.00
#
_symmetry.space_group_name_H-M   'P 1'
#
loop_
_entity.id
_entity.type
_entity.pdbx_description
1 polymer ?
#
loop_
_entity_poly.entity_id
_entity_poly.type
_entity_poly.pdbx_seq_one_letter_code
_entity_poly.pdbx_strand_id
1 'polypeptide(L)'
;MNAASAAEKAGKRPAGRHRSAARLAAVQALYEMDMAGAAADPVLREFLLSRWTDTENGGEDIGGLETGGLAEPDGELLFALVHGVGDRHAELDGLIAPALSAKWTMERLETVLKAVLRAGAFELLALTNVPPRVVISEYVDVAHAFFSGGEPGFVNSVLDHLARKLRAREMAAKEDGDEG
;
A
#
# COMPACT_ATOMS: atom_id res chain seq x y z
N MET A 1 21.60 -29.90 20.66
CA MET A 1 21.50 -28.63 19.89
C MET A 1 20.74 -28.96 18.62
N ASN A 2 19.44 -28.67 18.55
CA ASN A 2 18.55 -29.20 17.50
C ASN A 2 18.48 -28.27 16.28
N ALA A 3 18.53 -28.88 15.10
CA ALA A 3 18.37 -28.30 13.77
C ALA A 3 16.94 -27.79 13.47
N ALA A 4 16.20 -27.35 14.49
CA ALA A 4 14.81 -26.89 14.38
C ALA A 4 14.67 -25.35 14.28
N SER A 5 15.77 -24.60 14.30
CA SER A 5 15.72 -23.12 14.44
C SER A 5 16.05 -22.33 13.16
N ALA A 6 16.25 -22.98 12.01
CA ALA A 6 16.65 -22.29 10.78
C ALA A 6 15.58 -22.34 9.65
N ALA A 7 14.49 -23.09 9.82
CA ALA A 7 13.48 -23.28 8.77
C ALA A 7 12.28 -22.32 8.85
N GLU A 8 12.23 -21.44 9.86
CA GLU A 8 11.06 -20.56 10.10
C GLU A 8 11.12 -19.22 9.34
N LYS A 9 12.18 -18.96 8.56
CA LYS A 9 12.35 -17.72 7.77
C LYS A 9 12.28 -17.95 6.25
N ALA A 10 11.47 -18.88 5.79
CA ALA A 10 11.25 -19.12 4.37
C ALA A 10 9.76 -19.02 3.99
N GLY A 11 9.41 -17.95 3.27
CA GLY A 11 8.24 -17.92 2.38
C GLY A 11 6.97 -17.29 2.96
N LYS A 12 6.84 -15.95 2.85
CA LYS A 12 5.52 -15.32 2.75
C LYS A 12 4.79 -16.05 1.59
N ARG A 13 3.66 -16.71 1.87
CA ARG A 13 2.88 -17.51 0.89
C ARG A 13 2.82 -16.78 -0.46
N PRO A 14 2.87 -17.47 -1.61
CA PRO A 14 2.95 -16.82 -2.93
C PRO A 14 1.92 -15.70 -3.10
N ALA A 15 0.66 -15.94 -2.71
CA ALA A 15 -0.41 -14.92 -2.72
C ALA A 15 -0.08 -13.63 -1.92
N GLY A 16 0.67 -13.73 -0.82
CA GLY A 16 1.12 -12.57 -0.06
C GLY A 16 2.10 -11.69 -0.85
N ARG A 17 3.02 -12.30 -1.62
CA ARG A 17 3.98 -11.56 -2.45
C ARG A 17 3.31 -10.83 -3.61
N HIS A 18 2.33 -11.47 -4.27
CA HIS A 18 1.55 -10.85 -5.34
C HIS A 18 0.72 -9.65 -4.83
N ARG A 19 0.15 -9.74 -3.61
CA ARG A 19 -0.57 -8.63 -2.99
C ARG A 19 0.34 -7.48 -2.55
N SER A 20 1.52 -7.78 -2.00
CA SER A 20 2.52 -6.76 -1.69
C SER A 20 2.96 -6.02 -2.97
N ALA A 21 3.20 -6.77 -4.06
CA ALA A 21 3.50 -6.18 -5.37
C ALA A 21 2.36 -5.29 -5.88
N ALA A 22 1.10 -5.73 -5.76
CA ALA A 22 -0.06 -4.91 -6.15
C ALA A 22 -0.18 -3.59 -5.39
N ARG A 23 0.18 -3.55 -4.10
CA ARG A 23 0.17 -2.30 -3.31
C ARG A 23 1.26 -1.33 -3.75
N LEU A 24 2.48 -1.83 -3.95
CA LEU A 24 3.58 -1.02 -4.46
C LEU A 24 3.25 -0.45 -5.85
N ALA A 25 2.74 -1.32 -6.73
CA ALA A 25 2.26 -0.97 -8.05
C ALA A 25 1.17 0.11 -8.02
N ALA A 26 0.17 -0.05 -7.15
CA ALA A 26 -0.90 0.93 -7.01
C ALA A 26 -0.37 2.29 -6.58
N VAL A 27 0.59 2.35 -5.65
CA VAL A 27 1.19 3.63 -5.21
C VAL A 27 1.94 4.31 -6.35
N GLN A 28 2.68 3.57 -7.17
CA GLN A 28 3.35 4.12 -8.36
C GLN A 28 2.33 4.67 -9.37
N ALA A 29 1.30 3.90 -9.69
CA ALA A 29 0.24 4.32 -10.61
C ALA A 29 -0.49 5.58 -10.11
N LEU A 30 -0.81 5.65 -8.81
CA LEU A 30 -1.45 6.82 -8.21
C LEU A 30 -0.55 8.06 -8.21
N TYR A 31 0.75 7.88 -7.97
CA TYR A 31 1.72 8.96 -8.12
C TYR A 31 1.76 9.49 -9.56
N GLU A 32 1.78 8.60 -10.56
CA GLU A 32 1.76 8.98 -11.96
C GLU A 32 0.46 9.71 -12.34
N MET A 33 -0.69 9.24 -11.86
CA MET A 33 -1.98 9.92 -12.05
C MET A 33 -1.94 11.35 -11.49
N ASP A 34 -1.43 11.53 -10.27
CA ASP A 34 -1.34 12.85 -9.61
C ASP A 34 -0.36 13.78 -10.35
N MET A 35 0.75 13.25 -10.89
CA MET A 35 1.75 14.04 -11.61
C MET A 35 1.35 14.39 -13.03
N ALA A 36 0.70 13.47 -13.74
CA ALA A 36 0.31 13.62 -15.15
C ALA A 36 -1.12 14.17 -15.33
N GLY A 37 -1.93 14.21 -14.26
CA GLY A 37 -3.37 14.50 -14.34
C GLY A 37 -4.14 13.44 -15.14
N ALA A 38 -3.65 12.20 -15.14
CA ALA A 38 -4.16 11.11 -15.97
C ALA A 38 -5.29 10.33 -15.26
N ALA A 39 -6.20 9.76 -16.06
CA ALA A 39 -7.21 8.83 -15.57
C ALA A 39 -6.59 7.46 -15.24
N ALA A 40 -7.27 6.67 -14.40
CA ALA A 40 -6.82 5.35 -13.95
C ALA A 40 -6.60 4.36 -15.12
N ASP A 41 -7.53 4.31 -16.08
CA ASP A 41 -7.53 3.33 -17.16
C ASP A 41 -6.27 3.39 -18.05
N PRO A 42 -5.85 4.56 -18.59
CA PRO A 42 -4.60 4.67 -19.34
C PRO A 42 -3.36 4.26 -18.53
N VAL A 43 -3.29 4.65 -17.25
CA VAL A 43 -2.16 4.33 -16.38
C VAL A 43 -2.09 2.83 -16.11
N LEU A 44 -3.21 2.20 -15.73
CA LEU A 44 -3.28 0.76 -15.53
C LEU A 44 -2.97 -0.02 -16.81
N ARG A 45 -3.46 0.45 -17.97
CA ARG A 45 -3.17 -0.18 -19.25
C ARG A 45 -1.68 -0.17 -19.54
N GLU A 46 -1.02 0.98 -19.42
CA GLU A 46 0.43 1.10 -19.60
C GLU A 46 1.18 0.22 -18.61
N PHE A 47 0.75 0.25 -17.34
CA PHE A 47 1.35 -0.52 -16.26
C PHE A 47 1.26 -2.04 -16.51
N LEU A 48 0.10 -2.53 -16.95
CA LEU A 48 -0.15 -3.94 -17.22
C LEU A 48 0.45 -4.41 -18.55
N LEU A 49 0.46 -3.57 -19.59
CA LEU A 49 0.98 -3.93 -20.91
C LEU A 49 2.52 -3.82 -21.00
N SER A 50 3.11 -2.79 -20.40
CA SER A 50 4.52 -2.47 -20.61
C SER A 50 5.45 -3.00 -19.51
N ARG A 51 4.98 -3.16 -18.26
CA ARG A 51 5.89 -3.44 -17.11
C ARG A 51 5.99 -4.89 -16.68
N TRP A 52 4.91 -5.68 -16.80
CA TRP A 52 4.90 -7.08 -16.32
C TRP A 52 4.84 -8.14 -17.42
N THR A 53 4.33 -7.79 -18.60
CA THR A 53 4.30 -8.70 -19.76
C THR A 53 5.69 -9.00 -20.33
N ASP A 54 6.69 -8.16 -20.03
CA ASP A 54 8.10 -8.33 -20.45
C ASP A 54 8.94 -9.04 -19.37
N THR A 55 8.36 -10.05 -18.73
CA THR A 55 8.99 -10.82 -17.63
C THR A 55 10.24 -11.59 -18.06
N GLU A 56 10.52 -11.68 -19.36
CA GLU A 56 11.74 -12.29 -19.91
C GLU A 56 12.95 -11.34 -19.92
N ASN A 57 12.77 -10.02 -19.80
CA ASN A 57 13.86 -9.04 -19.98
C ASN A 57 14.22 -8.22 -18.74
N GLY A 58 13.54 -8.42 -17.61
CA GLY A 58 13.74 -7.60 -16.42
C GLY A 58 13.20 -6.19 -16.67
N GLY A 59 11.97 -5.95 -16.21
CA GLY A 59 11.22 -4.72 -16.47
C GLY A 59 12.06 -3.46 -16.32
N GLU A 60 11.89 -2.52 -17.26
CA GLU A 60 12.63 -1.27 -17.26
C GLU A 60 12.39 -0.49 -15.95
N ASP A 61 13.49 0.05 -15.43
CA ASP A 61 13.61 0.78 -14.18
C ASP A 61 12.70 2.01 -14.17
N ILE A 62 11.79 2.08 -13.19
CA ILE A 62 10.92 3.24 -13.00
C ILE A 62 11.18 3.84 -11.63
N GLY A 63 11.86 4.98 -11.67
CA GLY A 63 12.17 5.77 -10.48
C GLY A 63 13.38 5.28 -9.69
N GLY A 64 14.23 4.40 -10.25
CA GLY A 64 15.43 3.89 -9.56
C GLY A 64 15.15 2.76 -8.58
N LEU A 65 14.01 2.07 -8.73
CA LEU A 65 13.66 0.87 -7.97
C LEU A 65 13.85 -0.36 -8.86
N GLU A 66 14.82 -1.20 -8.51
CA GLU A 66 15.04 -2.46 -9.20
C GLU A 66 13.79 -3.35 -9.07
N THR A 67 13.05 -3.50 -10.16
CA THR A 67 11.86 -4.37 -10.28
C THR A 67 12.25 -5.83 -10.46
N GLY A 68 13.54 -6.11 -10.71
CA GLY A 68 14.12 -7.44 -10.81
C GLY A 68 13.91 -8.26 -9.54
N GLY A 69 12.89 -9.12 -9.54
CA GLY A 69 12.59 -10.05 -8.44
C GLY A 69 11.28 -9.77 -7.68
N LEU A 70 10.52 -8.73 -8.06
CA LEU A 70 9.16 -8.55 -7.57
C LEU A 70 8.21 -9.57 -8.21
N ALA A 71 7.26 -10.07 -7.43
CA ALA A 71 6.21 -10.94 -7.95
C ALA A 71 5.25 -10.15 -8.86
N GLU A 72 4.58 -10.84 -9.78
CA GLU A 72 3.46 -10.26 -10.53
C GLU A 72 2.40 -9.67 -9.57
N PRO A 73 1.83 -8.49 -9.80
CA PRO A 73 0.83 -7.94 -8.91
C PRO A 73 -0.45 -8.77 -9.00
N ASP A 74 -1.12 -8.94 -7.85
CA ASP A 74 -2.52 -9.33 -7.82
C ASP A 74 -3.34 -8.28 -8.60
N GLY A 75 -3.75 -8.63 -9.82
CA GLY A 75 -4.40 -7.70 -10.75
C GLY A 75 -5.75 -7.20 -10.25
N GLU A 76 -6.52 -8.04 -9.53
CA GLU A 76 -7.80 -7.63 -8.95
C GLU A 76 -7.59 -6.59 -7.85
N LEU A 77 -6.61 -6.82 -6.96
CA LEU A 77 -6.27 -5.86 -5.92
C LEU A 77 -5.73 -4.56 -6.53
N LEU A 78 -4.82 -4.64 -7.50
CA LEU A 78 -4.25 -3.47 -8.17
C LEU A 78 -5.35 -2.61 -8.81
N PHE A 79 -6.23 -3.23 -9.59
CA PHE A 79 -7.36 -2.55 -10.22
C PHE A 79 -8.26 -1.88 -9.18
N ALA A 80 -8.63 -2.61 -8.12
CA ALA A 80 -9.49 -2.09 -7.06
C ALA A 80 -8.87 -0.88 -6.35
N LEU A 81 -7.56 -0.93 -6.05
CA LEU A 81 -6.85 0.16 -5.39
C LEU A 81 -6.79 1.42 -6.27
N VAL A 82 -6.39 1.28 -7.53
CA VAL A 82 -6.17 2.44 -8.41
C VAL A 82 -7.48 3.12 -8.77
N HIS A 83 -8.49 2.37 -9.19
CA HIS A 83 -9.83 2.94 -9.45
C HIS A 83 -10.47 3.47 -8.18
N GLY A 84 -10.45 2.68 -7.12
CA GLY A 84 -11.08 3.03 -5.86
C GLY A 84 -10.54 4.31 -5.25
N VAL A 85 -9.23 4.54 -5.36
CA VAL A 85 -8.61 5.79 -4.94
C VAL A 85 -8.91 6.92 -5.93
N GLY A 86 -8.79 6.69 -7.24
CA GLY A 86 -9.07 7.69 -8.27
C GLY A 86 -10.47 8.29 -8.15
N ASP A 87 -11.48 7.43 -7.99
CA ASP A 87 -12.89 7.81 -7.91
C ASP A 87 -13.28 8.47 -6.59
N ARG A 88 -12.51 8.21 -5.52
CA ARG A 88 -12.86 8.63 -4.15
C ARG A 88 -11.81 9.49 -3.48
N HIS A 89 -10.87 10.08 -4.23
CA HIS A 89 -9.73 10.81 -3.67
C HIS A 89 -10.16 11.90 -2.68
N ALA A 90 -11.24 12.64 -2.96
CA ALA A 90 -11.73 13.71 -2.08
C ALA A 90 -12.31 13.17 -0.76
N GLU A 91 -12.98 12.03 -0.81
CA GLU A 91 -13.48 11.34 0.39
C GLU A 91 -12.30 10.84 1.24
N LEU A 92 -11.31 10.21 0.59
CA LEU A 92 -10.12 9.69 1.24
C LEU A 92 -9.31 10.82 1.90
N ASP A 93 -9.14 11.94 1.21
CA ASP A 93 -8.47 13.12 1.78
C ASP A 93 -9.22 13.66 3.00
N GLY A 94 -10.56 13.69 2.97
CA GLY A 94 -11.39 14.06 4.11
C GLY A 94 -11.31 13.09 5.29
N LEU A 95 -11.03 11.81 5.03
CA LEU A 95 -10.78 10.80 6.07
C LEU A 95 -9.38 10.92 6.67
N ILE A 96 -8.38 11.22 5.84
CA ILE A 96 -6.97 11.29 6.23
C ILE A 96 -6.67 12.61 6.96
N ALA A 97 -7.19 13.74 6.50
CA ALA A 97 -6.85 15.07 7.02
C ALA A 97 -6.99 15.21 8.55
N PRO A 98 -8.04 14.68 9.22
CA PRO A 98 -8.16 14.74 10.68
C PRO A 98 -7.11 13.89 11.44
N ALA A 99 -6.49 12.92 10.78
CA ALA A 99 -5.45 12.07 11.35
C ALA A 99 -4.05 12.69 11.22
N LEU A 100 -3.91 13.80 10.49
CA LEU A 100 -2.65 14.53 10.36
C LEU A 100 -2.41 15.38 11.61
N SER A 101 -1.14 15.46 12.05
CA SER A 101 -0.78 16.40 13.11
C SER A 101 -0.84 17.84 12.60
N ALA A 102 -0.97 18.83 13.49
CA ALA A 102 -1.15 20.25 13.13
C ALA A 102 -0.07 20.85 12.20
N LYS A 103 1.09 20.18 12.07
CA LYS A 103 2.18 20.59 11.16
C LYS A 103 1.93 20.20 9.70
N TRP A 104 1.10 19.19 9.45
CA TRP A 104 0.90 18.57 8.14
C TRP A 104 -0.51 18.84 7.62
N THR A 105 -0.62 19.17 6.34
CA THR A 105 -1.89 19.25 5.61
C THR A 105 -1.81 18.36 4.38
N MET A 106 -2.96 17.94 3.85
CA MET A 106 -2.99 17.12 2.64
C MET A 106 -2.23 17.79 1.47
N GLU A 107 -2.31 19.10 1.31
CA GLU A 107 -1.62 19.80 0.22
C GLU A 107 -0.09 19.83 0.37
N ARG A 108 0.41 19.71 1.61
CA ARG A 108 1.85 19.80 1.93
C ARG A 108 2.56 18.45 1.91
N LEU A 109 1.81 17.36 1.83
CA LEU A 109 2.40 16.02 1.74
C LEU A 109 3.01 15.81 0.35
N GLU A 110 4.18 15.17 0.34
CA GLU A 110 4.80 14.69 -0.89
C GLU A 110 3.85 13.76 -1.66
N THR A 111 3.85 13.83 -2.99
CA THR A 111 2.92 13.08 -3.83
C THR A 111 2.95 11.57 -3.59
N VAL A 112 4.14 10.98 -3.44
CA VAL A 112 4.27 9.55 -3.12
C VAL A 112 3.67 9.23 -1.75
N LEU A 113 3.91 10.07 -0.74
CA LEU A 113 3.35 9.89 0.59
C LEU A 113 1.82 10.01 0.61
N LYS A 114 1.25 10.95 -0.17
CA LYS A 114 -0.20 11.04 -0.38
C LYS A 114 -0.76 9.78 -1.02
N ALA A 115 -0.10 9.25 -2.06
CA ALA A 115 -0.52 8.02 -2.73
C ALA A 115 -0.53 6.82 -1.78
N VAL A 116 0.52 6.67 -0.94
CA VAL A 116 0.57 5.62 0.10
C VAL A 116 -0.60 5.74 1.07
N LEU A 117 -0.85 6.94 1.62
CA LEU A 117 -1.93 7.15 2.59
C LEU A 117 -3.32 6.93 1.97
N ARG A 118 -3.56 7.41 0.75
CA ARG A 118 -4.83 7.22 0.03
C ARG A 118 -5.09 5.75 -0.26
N ALA A 119 -4.09 5.01 -0.75
CA ALA A 119 -4.22 3.58 -1.00
C ALA A 119 -4.50 2.80 0.29
N GLY A 120 -3.76 3.07 1.37
CA GLY A 120 -4.00 2.46 2.67
C GLY A 120 -5.37 2.79 3.27
N ALA A 121 -5.79 4.05 3.19
CA ALA A 121 -7.11 4.48 3.64
C ALA A 121 -8.22 3.78 2.85
N PHE A 122 -8.07 3.66 1.52
CA PHE A 122 -9.05 2.97 0.67
C PHE A 122 -9.12 1.48 1.00
N GLU A 123 -7.99 0.77 1.13
CA GLU A 123 -8.00 -0.66 1.46
C GLU A 123 -8.66 -0.89 2.84
N LEU A 124 -8.38 -0.05 3.84
CA LEU A 124 -9.05 -0.10 5.15
C LEU A 124 -10.55 0.17 5.06
N LEU A 125 -10.98 1.06 4.17
CA LEU A 125 -12.37 1.49 4.06
C LEU A 125 -13.25 0.52 3.27
N ALA A 126 -12.72 -0.04 2.17
CA ALA A 126 -13.50 -0.77 1.18
C ALA A 126 -13.15 -2.26 1.07
N LEU A 127 -11.96 -2.70 1.50
CA LEU A 127 -11.48 -4.07 1.29
C LEU A 127 -11.29 -4.81 2.62
N THR A 128 -12.40 -5.35 3.15
CA THR A 128 -12.43 -5.99 4.48
C THR A 128 -11.91 -7.43 4.50
N ASN A 129 -11.44 -7.97 3.37
CA ASN A 129 -10.90 -9.33 3.27
C ASN A 129 -9.48 -9.48 3.83
N VAL A 130 -8.79 -8.37 4.16
CA VAL A 130 -7.49 -8.36 4.82
C VAL A 130 -7.63 -7.74 6.21
N PRO A 131 -7.05 -8.32 7.28
CA PRO A 131 -7.08 -7.71 8.61
C PRO A 131 -6.42 -6.31 8.63
N PRO A 132 -6.96 -5.33 9.38
CA PRO A 132 -6.48 -3.94 9.35
C PRO A 132 -5.00 -3.79 9.71
N ARG A 133 -4.51 -4.56 10.71
CA ARG A 133 -3.09 -4.52 11.10
C ARG A 133 -2.15 -5.04 10.00
N VAL A 134 -2.61 -5.99 9.19
CA VAL A 134 -1.85 -6.47 8.02
C VAL A 134 -1.82 -5.38 6.96
N VAL A 135 -2.95 -4.73 6.68
CA VAL A 135 -3.00 -3.59 5.74
C VAL A 135 -2.01 -2.50 6.16
N ILE A 136 -2.02 -2.08 7.44
CA ILE A 136 -1.09 -1.07 7.96
C ILE A 136 0.36 -1.51 7.75
N SER A 137 0.73 -2.72 8.16
CA SER A 137 2.09 -3.24 7.99
C SER A 137 2.55 -3.23 6.53
N GLU A 138 1.67 -3.60 5.60
CA GLU A 138 2.00 -3.65 4.17
C GLU A 138 2.25 -2.25 3.61
N TYR A 139 1.49 -1.24 4.01
CA TYR A 139 1.71 0.14 3.56
C TYR A 139 2.91 0.83 4.25
N VAL A 140 3.29 0.38 5.46
CA VAL A 140 4.56 0.76 6.07
C VAL A 140 5.73 0.17 5.29
N ASP A 141 5.65 -1.10 4.89
CA ASP A 141 6.66 -1.73 4.02
C ASP A 141 6.76 -1.02 2.66
N VAL A 142 5.63 -0.64 2.06
CA VAL A 142 5.61 0.17 0.82
C VAL A 142 6.27 1.53 1.06
N ALA A 143 6.01 2.21 2.19
CA ALA A 143 6.67 3.47 2.50
C ALA A 143 8.20 3.30 2.63
N HIS A 144 8.67 2.20 3.20
CA HIS A 144 10.10 1.88 3.26
C HIS A 144 10.76 1.68 1.89
N ALA A 145 9.99 1.33 0.86
CA ALA A 145 10.51 1.24 -0.50
C ALA A 145 10.85 2.61 -1.12
N PHE A 146 10.26 3.70 -0.61
CA PHE A 146 10.45 5.07 -1.13
C PHE A 146 11.21 5.99 -0.18
N PHE A 147 11.16 5.73 1.13
CA PHE A 147 11.65 6.64 2.15
C PHE A 147 12.59 5.94 3.13
N SER A 148 13.68 6.63 3.49
CA SER A 148 14.63 6.22 4.53
C SER A 148 14.51 7.03 5.83
N GLY A 149 13.56 7.98 5.89
CA GLY A 149 13.35 8.88 7.01
C GLY A 149 12.24 8.45 7.97
N GLY A 150 11.52 9.42 8.53
CA GLY A 150 10.44 9.22 9.50
C GLY A 150 9.07 8.92 8.88
N GLU A 151 8.97 8.94 7.55
CA GLU A 151 7.74 8.78 6.78
C GLU A 151 7.04 7.42 7.01
N PRO A 152 7.74 6.27 7.09
CA PRO A 152 7.09 5.00 7.39
C PRO A 152 6.40 4.97 8.76
N GLY A 153 7.03 5.57 9.78
CA GLY A 153 6.42 5.71 11.11
C GLY A 153 5.21 6.66 11.11
N PHE A 154 5.26 7.69 10.27
CA PHE A 154 4.12 8.59 10.05
C PHE A 154 2.95 7.87 9.36
N VAL A 155 3.21 7.08 8.31
CA VAL A 155 2.21 6.23 7.64
C VAL A 155 1.55 5.29 8.63
N ASN A 156 2.34 4.60 9.46
CA ASN A 156 1.82 3.72 10.51
C ASN A 156 0.84 4.46 11.43
N SER A 157 1.23 5.64 11.91
CA SER A 157 0.43 6.42 12.87
C SER A 157 -0.90 6.89 12.28
N VAL A 158 -0.88 7.37 11.03
CA VAL A 158 -2.07 7.83 10.33
C VAL A 158 -3.02 6.66 10.04
N LEU A 159 -2.50 5.55 9.52
CA LEU A 159 -3.31 4.39 9.17
C LEU A 159 -3.85 3.65 10.41
N ASP A 160 -3.13 3.61 11.53
CA ASP A 160 -3.67 3.07 12.80
C ASP A 160 -4.87 3.89 13.30
N HIS A 161 -4.78 5.23 13.24
CA HIS A 161 -5.90 6.11 13.58
C HIS A 161 -7.12 5.84 12.70
N LEU A 162 -6.92 5.74 11.38
CA LEU A 162 -7.97 5.40 10.42
C LEU A 162 -8.56 4.02 10.70
N ALA A 163 -7.73 3.00 10.95
CA ALA A 163 -8.19 1.65 11.24
C ALA A 163 -9.04 1.57 12.51
N ARG A 164 -8.69 2.31 13.57
CA ARG A 164 -9.50 2.38 14.79
C ARG A 164 -10.86 3.04 14.55
N LYS A 165 -10.94 3.99 13.61
CA LYS A 165 -12.19 4.65 13.22
C LYS A 165 -13.06 3.78 12.29
N LEU A 166 -12.45 3.15 11.29
CA LEU A 166 -13.15 2.44 10.21
C LEU A 166 -13.42 0.97 10.55
N ARG A 167 -12.53 0.34 11.33
CA ARG A 167 -12.53 -1.11 11.62
C ARG A 167 -12.39 -1.39 13.13
N ALA A 168 -13.02 -0.56 13.96
CA ALA A 168 -12.93 -0.60 15.43
C ALA A 168 -13.10 -2.01 16.03
N ARG A 169 -14.11 -2.77 15.58
CA ARG A 169 -14.39 -4.12 16.10
C ARG A 169 -13.23 -5.09 15.87
N GLU A 170 -12.59 -5.01 14.71
CA GLU A 170 -11.47 -5.88 14.36
C GLU A 170 -10.18 -5.47 15.08
N MET A 171 -10.02 -4.17 15.33
CA MET A 171 -8.91 -3.65 16.12
C MET A 171 -9.01 -4.07 17.59
N ALA A 172 -10.21 -4.09 18.17
CA ALA A 172 -10.47 -4.49 19.56
C ALA A 172 -10.36 -6.02 19.77
N ALA A 173 -10.91 -6.84 18.86
CA ALA A 173 -10.95 -8.30 19.00
C ALA A 173 -9.58 -8.99 19.08
N LYS A 174 -8.48 -8.28 18.77
CA LYS A 174 -7.11 -8.78 18.84
C LYS A 174 -6.34 -8.30 20.07
N GLU A 175 -6.80 -7.23 20.73
CA GLU A 175 -6.21 -6.74 21.99
C GLU A 175 -6.62 -7.68 23.16
N ASP A 176 -7.83 -8.25 23.11
CA ASP A 176 -8.34 -9.18 24.13
C ASP A 176 -7.74 -10.62 24.07
N GLY A 177 -6.97 -10.92 23.01
CA GLY A 177 -6.44 -12.28 22.74
C GLY A 177 -4.97 -12.50 23.08
N ASP A 178 -4.26 -11.48 23.57
CA ASP A 178 -2.81 -11.50 23.86
C ASP A 178 -2.50 -11.49 25.38
N GLU A 179 -3.53 -11.59 26.24
CA GLU A 179 -3.41 -11.73 27.70
C GLU A 179 -3.53 -13.20 28.19
N GLY A 180 -3.04 -14.17 27.40
CA GLY A 180 -3.13 -15.62 27.69
C GLY A 180 -1.78 -16.32 27.80
#